data_AF-B9J9E5-F1
#
_entry.id   AF-B9J9E5-F1
#
_cell.length_a   1.000
_cell.length_b   1.000
_cell.length_c   1.000
_cell.angle_alpha   90.00
_cell.angle_beta   90.00
_cell.angle_gamma   90.00
#
_symmetry.space_group_name_H-M   'P 1'
#
loop_
_entity.id
_entity.type
_entity.pdbx_description
1 polymer ?
#
loop_
_entity_poly.entity_id
_entity_poly.type
_entity_poly.pdbx_seq_one_letter_code
_entity_poly.pdbx_strand_id
1 'polypeptide(L)'
;MDNGKGDWTYYTGWIVAYCLTAGFFICLVLNGTFDRSLCTGAPDEHCFRDWVSALGGWAALIIGAPTLFILWKQVADAGKGQLIAFRIQLRRTRTLARRVLNQANELERAATFSIAFWDRSDPAHTKRLHPLQAYREALRQFQGMLQEGEFDTLESEIDVPATMTLRRLSRKLQENLELTDGRIEREFDLYEYNTAADIMLLSGRQVLEYAREVQRIAEDHLLEIKDIFPH
;
A
#
# COMPACT_ATOMS: atom_id res chain seq x y z
N MET A 1 -30.56 -22.90 10.30
CA MET A 1 -30.93 -21.51 10.00
C MET A 1 -31.63 -21.55 8.65
N ASP A 2 -32.94 -21.81 8.68
CA ASP A 2 -33.75 -21.84 7.47
C ASP A 2 -33.88 -20.42 6.95
N ASN A 3 -33.30 -20.20 5.78
CA ASN A 3 -33.43 -18.96 5.02
C ASN A 3 -34.92 -18.77 4.72
N GLY A 4 -35.55 -17.83 5.43
CA GLY A 4 -36.90 -17.37 5.20
C GLY A 4 -37.06 -16.92 3.75
N LYS A 5 -37.54 -17.83 2.91
CA LYS A 5 -38.15 -17.50 1.63
C LYS A 5 -39.43 -16.75 1.99
N GLY A 6 -39.34 -15.43 2.15
CA GLY A 6 -40.52 -14.60 2.31
C GLY A 6 -41.50 -14.96 1.20
N ASP A 7 -42.75 -15.23 1.58
CA ASP A 7 -43.80 -15.72 0.67
C ASP A 7 -43.91 -14.81 -0.54
N TRP A 8 -43.28 -15.20 -1.64
CA TRP A 8 -43.24 -14.39 -2.86
C TRP A 8 -44.65 -14.13 -3.39
N THR A 9 -45.57 -15.07 -3.14
CA THR A 9 -47.01 -14.96 -3.40
C THR A 9 -47.67 -13.77 -2.68
N TYR A 10 -47.27 -13.48 -1.44
CA TYR A 10 -47.76 -12.32 -0.69
C TYR A 10 -47.36 -11.01 -1.38
N TYR A 11 -46.09 -10.87 -1.76
CA TYR A 11 -45.61 -9.68 -2.46
C TYR A 11 -46.24 -9.52 -3.84
N THR A 12 -46.41 -10.61 -4.61
CA THR A 12 -47.06 -10.55 -5.91
C THR A 12 -48.53 -10.15 -5.83
N GLY A 13 -49.25 -10.58 -4.79
CA GLY A 13 -50.65 -10.18 -4.58
C GLY A 13 -50.79 -8.67 -4.39
N TRP A 14 -49.93 -8.07 -3.57
CA TRP A 14 -49.89 -6.62 -3.38
C TRP A 14 -49.54 -5.86 -4.65
N ILE A 15 -48.53 -6.33 -5.41
CA ILE A 15 -48.15 -5.69 -6.68
C ILE A 15 -49.32 -5.70 -7.66
N VAL A 16 -50.00 -6.83 -7.84
CA VAL A 16 -51.17 -6.93 -8.74
C VAL A 16 -52.31 -6.02 -8.29
N ALA A 17 -52.61 -5.98 -6.99
CA ALA A 17 -53.65 -5.10 -6.45
C ALA A 17 -53.32 -3.62 -6.68
N TYR A 18 -52.07 -3.19 -6.44
CA TYR A 18 -51.61 -1.82 -6.71
C TYR A 18 -51.64 -1.49 -8.21
N CYS A 19 -51.24 -2.41 -9.09
CA CYS A 19 -51.32 -2.21 -10.53
C CYS A 19 -52.77 -2.05 -11.01
N LEU A 20 -53.70 -2.86 -10.50
CA LEU A 20 -55.12 -2.75 -10.84
C LEU A 20 -55.73 -1.45 -10.33
N THR A 21 -55.44 -1.05 -9.09
CA THR A 21 -55.93 0.23 -8.55
C THR A 21 -55.30 1.43 -9.25
N ALA A 22 -54.01 1.41 -9.57
CA ALA A 22 -53.35 2.45 -10.35
C ALA A 22 -53.92 2.53 -11.77
N GLY A 23 -54.13 1.40 -12.45
CA GLY A 23 -54.73 1.35 -13.78
C GLY A 23 -56.17 1.86 -13.78
N PHE A 24 -56.97 1.51 -12.76
CA PHE A 24 -58.31 2.03 -12.57
C PHE A 24 -58.31 3.54 -12.32
N PHE A 25 -57.41 4.03 -11.47
CA PHE A 25 -57.25 5.46 -11.22
C PHE A 25 -56.86 6.24 -12.48
N ILE A 26 -55.89 5.74 -13.27
CA ILE A 26 -55.50 6.31 -14.56
C ILE A 26 -56.70 6.35 -15.52
N CYS A 27 -57.50 5.28 -15.58
CA CYS A 27 -58.71 5.23 -16.40
C CYS A 27 -59.73 6.31 -16.00
N LEU A 28 -59.96 6.51 -14.69
CA LEU A 28 -60.84 7.58 -14.20
C LEU A 28 -60.33 8.99 -14.52
N VAL A 29 -59.01 9.19 -14.48
CA VAL A 29 -58.36 10.45 -14.85
C VAL A 29 -58.52 10.73 -16.35
N LEU A 30 -58.22 9.76 -17.21
CA LEU A 30 -58.34 9.91 -18.67
C LEU A 30 -59.78 10.13 -19.14
N ASN A 31 -60.76 9.58 -18.42
CA ASN A 31 -62.19 9.81 -18.69
C ASN A 31 -62.71 11.16 -18.18
N GLY A 32 -61.87 12.00 -17.56
CA GLY A 32 -62.24 13.35 -17.11
C GLY A 32 -63.26 13.36 -15.95
N THR A 33 -63.39 12.24 -15.24
CA THR A 33 -64.40 12.06 -14.17
C THR A 33 -64.19 13.03 -12.99
N PHE A 34 -62.93 13.39 -12.74
CA PHE A 34 -62.54 14.31 -11.65
C PHE A 34 -62.75 15.79 -12.01
N ASP A 35 -62.58 16.18 -13.28
CA ASP A 35 -62.80 17.55 -13.73
C ASP A 35 -64.27 17.98 -13.60
N ARG A 36 -65.23 17.05 -13.72
CA ARG A 36 -66.66 17.37 -13.63
C ARG A 36 -67.24 17.44 -12.22
N SER A 37 -66.63 16.76 -11.25
CA SER A 37 -67.25 16.53 -9.94
C SER A 37 -66.55 17.21 -8.76
N LEU A 38 -65.23 17.43 -8.85
CA LEU A 38 -64.44 18.02 -7.76
C LEU A 38 -63.91 19.43 -8.09
N CYS A 39 -63.96 19.83 -9.36
CA CYS A 39 -63.48 21.13 -9.81
C CYS A 39 -64.65 21.92 -10.41
N THR A 40 -65.26 22.81 -9.62
CA THR A 40 -66.36 23.69 -10.05
C THR A 40 -65.87 25.07 -10.52
N GLY A 41 -64.57 25.21 -10.78
CA GLY A 41 -63.92 26.43 -11.26
C GLY A 41 -64.26 26.78 -12.72
N ALA A 42 -63.71 27.88 -13.22
CA ALA A 42 -63.91 28.30 -14.60
C ALA A 42 -63.42 27.21 -15.59
N PRO A 43 -64.05 27.04 -16.75
CA PRO A 43 -63.76 25.95 -17.69
C PRO A 43 -62.31 25.91 -18.21
N ASP A 44 -61.53 26.96 -18.00
CA ASP A 44 -60.13 27.07 -18.41
C ASP A 44 -59.12 26.71 -17.31
N GLU A 45 -59.57 26.39 -16.08
CA GLU A 45 -58.67 26.03 -14.96
C GLU A 45 -58.32 24.54 -14.96
N HIS A 46 -57.05 24.22 -15.20
CA HIS A 46 -56.50 22.86 -15.14
C HIS A 46 -56.25 22.40 -13.70
N CYS A 47 -57.29 22.38 -12.88
CA CYS A 47 -57.21 22.15 -11.44
C CYS A 47 -56.59 20.78 -11.09
N PHE A 48 -56.96 19.69 -11.80
CA PHE A 48 -56.36 18.37 -11.57
C PHE A 48 -54.84 18.34 -11.84
N ARG A 49 -54.37 19.06 -12.86
CA ARG A 49 -52.94 19.15 -13.18
C ARG A 49 -52.17 19.84 -12.05
N ASP A 50 -52.73 20.90 -11.50
CA ASP A 50 -52.08 21.66 -10.43
C ASP A 50 -52.06 20.86 -9.12
N TRP A 51 -53.10 20.06 -8.85
CA TRP A 51 -53.10 19.08 -7.75
C TRP A 51 -52.05 18.00 -7.91
N VAL A 52 -51.93 17.39 -9.10
CA VAL A 52 -50.90 16.38 -9.38
C VAL A 52 -49.50 17.00 -9.27
N SER A 53 -49.32 18.22 -9.78
CA SER A 53 -48.05 18.94 -9.67
C SER A 53 -47.70 19.27 -8.21
N ALA A 54 -48.69 19.62 -7.38
CA ALA A 54 -48.51 19.89 -5.96
C ALA A 54 -48.17 18.61 -5.16
N LEU A 55 -48.77 17.46 -5.51
CA LEU A 55 -48.52 16.17 -4.84
C LEU A 55 -47.23 15.48 -5.31
N GLY A 56 -46.81 15.71 -6.56
CA GLY A 56 -45.61 15.09 -7.14
C GLY A 56 -44.32 15.41 -6.38
N GLY A 57 -44.20 16.61 -5.83
CA GLY A 57 -43.05 17.00 -5.00
C GLY A 57 -42.93 16.21 -3.69
N TRP A 58 -44.06 15.90 -3.04
CA TRP A 58 -44.08 15.10 -1.81
C TRP A 58 -43.82 13.63 -2.07
N ALA A 59 -44.34 13.09 -3.18
CA ALA A 59 -44.06 11.71 -3.60
C ALA A 59 -42.56 11.50 -3.85
N ALA A 60 -41.88 12.46 -4.50
CA ALA A 60 -40.44 12.43 -4.69
C ALA A 60 -39.66 12.46 -3.36
N LEU A 61 -40.14 13.21 -2.35
CA LEU A 61 -39.54 13.21 -1.01
C LEU A 61 -39.72 11.88 -0.29
N ILE A 62 -40.91 11.28 -0.33
CA ILE A 62 -41.20 9.99 0.33
C ILE A 62 -40.36 8.86 -0.28
N ILE A 63 -40.19 8.85 -1.60
CA ILE A 63 -39.37 7.84 -2.30
C ILE A 63 -37.88 8.16 -2.17
N GLY A 64 -37.50 9.44 -2.28
CA GLY A 64 -36.10 9.87 -2.27
C GLY A 64 -35.44 9.84 -0.89
N ALA A 65 -36.17 10.13 0.18
CA ALA A 65 -35.60 10.19 1.53
C ALA A 65 -35.04 8.84 2.02
N PRO A 66 -35.72 7.69 1.85
CA PRO A 66 -35.15 6.37 2.17
C PRO A 66 -33.88 6.08 1.38
N THR A 67 -33.86 6.39 0.09
CA THR A 67 -32.67 6.19 -0.76
C THR A 67 -31.50 7.04 -0.28
N LEU A 68 -31.73 8.32 0.00
CA LEU A 68 -30.70 9.24 0.49
C LEU A 68 -30.15 8.79 1.85
N PHE A 69 -31.03 8.31 2.74
CA PHE A 69 -30.65 7.78 4.05
C PHE A 69 -29.78 6.53 3.93
N ILE A 70 -30.15 5.59 3.06
CA ILE A 70 -29.38 4.37 2.82
C ILE A 70 -28.00 4.73 2.23
N LEU A 71 -27.95 5.63 1.25
CA LEU A 71 -26.69 6.08 0.65
C LEU A 71 -25.79 6.77 1.68
N TRP A 72 -26.35 7.63 2.54
CA TRP A 72 -25.61 8.26 3.62
C TRP A 72 -25.01 7.22 4.57
N LYS A 73 -25.80 6.22 4.97
CA LYS A 73 -25.32 5.11 5.81
C LYS A 73 -24.20 4.32 5.12
N GLN A 74 -24.35 4.01 3.83
CA GLN A 74 -23.33 3.31 3.04
C GLN A 74 -22.01 4.09 2.97
N VAL A 75 -22.07 5.41 2.74
CA VAL A 75 -20.88 6.27 2.72
C VAL A 75 -20.22 6.34 4.10
N ALA A 76 -21.02 6.46 5.17
CA ALA A 76 -20.51 6.48 6.53
C ALA A 76 -19.83 5.14 6.92
N ASP A 77 -20.43 4.01 6.54
CA ASP A 77 -19.86 2.69 6.82
C ASP A 77 -18.63 2.40 5.92
N ALA A 78 -18.64 2.83 4.66
CA ALA A 78 -17.48 2.74 3.77
C ALA A 78 -16.28 3.53 4.31
N GLY A 79 -16.51 4.73 4.86
CA GLY A 79 -15.46 5.53 5.49
C GLY A 79 -14.80 4.81 6.68
N LYS A 80 -15.59 4.13 7.52
CA LYS A 80 -15.04 3.32 8.62
C LYS A 80 -14.21 2.14 8.11
N GLY A 81 -14.68 1.46 7.06
CA GLY A 81 -13.97 0.35 6.43
C GLY A 81 -12.61 0.78 5.87
N GLN A 82 -12.58 1.92 5.17
CA GLN A 82 -11.35 2.52 4.63
C GLN A 82 -10.35 2.88 5.75
N LEU A 83 -10.82 3.48 6.85
CA LEU A 83 -9.96 3.81 8.00
C LEU A 83 -9.36 2.56 8.65
N ILE A 84 -10.12 1.47 8.76
CA ILE A 84 -9.61 0.20 9.30
C ILE A 84 -8.56 -0.40 8.35
N ALA A 85 -8.84 -0.44 7.05
CA ALA A 85 -7.90 -0.94 6.05
C ALA A 85 -6.58 -0.14 6.05
N PHE A 86 -6.68 1.19 6.09
CA PHE A 86 -5.52 2.09 6.16
C PHE A 86 -4.70 1.86 7.44
N ARG A 87 -5.36 1.70 8.60
CA ARG A 87 -4.67 1.35 9.86
C ARG A 87 -3.94 0.01 9.78
N ILE A 88 -4.52 -0.99 9.12
CA ILE A 88 -3.88 -2.30 8.93
C ILE A 88 -2.65 -2.16 8.04
N GLN A 89 -2.76 -1.44 6.92
CA GLN A 89 -1.63 -1.18 6.03
C GLN A 89 -0.49 -0.47 6.77
N LEU A 90 -0.79 0.58 7.54
CA LEU A 90 0.23 1.32 8.29
C LEU A 90 0.90 0.49 9.40
N ARG A 91 0.19 -0.46 10.04
CA ARG A 91 0.83 -1.38 11.00
C ARG A 91 1.83 -2.32 10.31
N ARG A 92 1.52 -2.77 9.11
CA ARG A 92 2.40 -3.62 8.30
C ARG A 92 3.65 -2.85 7.91
N THR A 93 3.51 -1.66 7.32
CA THR A 93 4.67 -0.85 6.90
C THR A 93 5.51 -0.39 8.09
N ARG A 94 4.89 -0.08 9.24
CA ARG A 94 5.62 0.20 10.50
C ARG A 94 6.48 -0.98 10.95
N THR A 95 5.95 -2.20 10.86
CA THR A 95 6.68 -3.41 11.28
C THR A 95 7.83 -3.69 10.33
N LEU A 96 7.61 -3.54 9.02
CA LEU A 96 8.65 -3.62 7.98
C LEU A 96 9.77 -2.61 8.25
N ALA A 97 9.44 -1.31 8.39
CA ALA A 97 10.42 -0.26 8.64
C ALA A 97 11.28 -0.52 9.88
N ARG A 98 10.69 -1.03 10.97
CA ARG A 98 11.45 -1.42 12.18
C ARG A 98 12.41 -2.58 11.95
N ARG A 99 11.99 -3.60 11.20
CA ARG A 99 12.86 -4.75 10.88
C ARG A 99 14.03 -4.31 10.01
N VAL A 100 13.73 -3.54 8.97
CA VAL A 100 14.74 -3.04 8.04
C VAL A 100 15.69 -2.06 8.74
N LEU A 101 15.21 -1.24 9.66
CA LEU A 101 16.07 -0.39 10.51
C LEU A 101 17.06 -1.23 11.34
N ASN A 102 16.61 -2.32 11.96
CA ASN A 102 17.50 -3.20 12.71
C ASN A 102 18.53 -3.89 11.79
N GLN A 103 18.09 -4.40 10.63
CA GLN A 103 18.98 -5.03 9.64
C GLN A 103 19.99 -4.03 9.06
N ALA A 104 19.57 -2.79 8.80
CA ALA A 104 20.44 -1.73 8.32
C ALA A 104 21.46 -1.30 9.39
N ASN A 105 21.10 -1.32 10.67
CA ASN A 105 22.04 -1.12 11.79
C ASN A 105 23.08 -2.24 11.87
N GLU A 106 22.67 -3.50 11.69
CA GLU A 106 23.59 -4.63 11.65
C GLU A 106 24.54 -4.52 10.44
N LEU A 107 24.01 -4.16 9.27
CA LEU A 107 24.78 -3.96 8.05
C LEU A 107 25.80 -2.82 8.18
N GLU A 108 25.41 -1.69 8.78
CA GLU A 108 26.33 -0.59 9.08
C GLU A 108 27.47 -1.04 10.00
N ARG A 109 27.17 -1.80 11.06
CA ARG A 109 28.19 -2.31 11.98
C ARG A 109 29.16 -3.26 11.27
N ALA A 110 28.64 -4.18 10.45
CA ALA A 110 29.45 -5.10 9.66
C ALA A 110 30.34 -4.36 8.66
N ALA A 111 29.79 -3.34 7.98
CA ALA A 111 30.53 -2.51 7.03
C ALA A 111 31.62 -1.69 7.72
N THR A 112 31.29 -1.03 8.83
CA THR A 112 32.23 -0.23 9.63
C THR A 112 33.37 -1.09 10.17
N PHE A 113 33.05 -2.27 10.71
CA PHE A 113 34.04 -3.22 11.19
C PHE A 113 34.96 -3.68 10.05
N SER A 114 34.39 -4.04 8.91
CA SER A 114 35.18 -4.48 7.75
C SER A 114 36.10 -3.38 7.23
N ILE A 115 35.60 -2.15 7.08
CA ILE A 115 36.42 -0.99 6.68
C ILE A 115 37.57 -0.81 7.67
N ALA A 116 37.29 -0.79 8.99
CA ALA A 116 38.31 -0.60 10.00
C ALA A 116 39.34 -1.73 10.06
N PHE A 117 38.91 -2.97 9.80
CA PHE A 117 39.79 -4.13 9.72
C PHE A 117 40.75 -4.00 8.54
N TRP A 118 40.24 -3.69 7.34
CA TRP A 118 41.04 -3.58 6.12
C TRP A 118 41.90 -2.32 6.06
N ASP A 119 41.46 -1.22 6.66
CA ASP A 119 42.24 0.02 6.78
C ASP A 119 43.47 -0.15 7.69
N ARG A 120 43.39 -1.06 8.67
CA ARG A 120 44.46 -1.34 9.63
C ARG A 120 45.28 -2.58 9.32
N SER A 121 44.87 -3.37 8.33
CA SER A 121 45.55 -4.62 8.02
C SER A 121 46.86 -4.34 7.29
N ASP A 122 47.97 -4.67 7.96
CA ASP A 122 49.31 -4.63 7.36
C ASP A 122 49.58 -5.93 6.58
N PRO A 123 49.94 -5.87 5.28
CA PRO A 123 50.27 -7.05 4.49
C PRO A 123 51.40 -7.90 5.08
N ALA A 124 52.35 -7.29 5.82
CA ALA A 124 53.44 -8.02 6.45
C ALA A 124 52.98 -8.95 7.58
N HIS A 125 51.90 -8.57 8.28
CA HIS A 125 51.34 -9.31 9.41
C HIS A 125 50.17 -10.23 9.00
N THR A 126 49.58 -10.03 7.82
CA THR A 126 48.45 -10.84 7.32
C THR A 126 48.87 -12.11 6.57
N LYS A 127 50.19 -12.40 6.43
CA LYS A 127 50.73 -13.59 5.72
C LYS A 127 50.14 -14.95 6.12
N ARG A 128 49.47 -15.06 7.28
CA ARG A 128 48.85 -16.31 7.76
C ARG A 128 47.39 -16.51 7.32
N LEU A 129 46.70 -15.44 6.91
CA LEU A 129 45.35 -15.52 6.34
C LEU A 129 45.47 -15.30 4.83
N HIS A 130 44.85 -16.16 4.01
CA HIS A 130 44.78 -15.93 2.58
C HIS A 130 43.90 -14.68 2.34
N PRO A 131 44.46 -13.50 1.98
CA PRO A 131 43.71 -12.25 2.08
C PRO A 131 42.51 -12.21 1.12
N LEU A 132 42.63 -12.89 -0.02
CA LEU A 132 41.52 -13.09 -0.95
C LEU A 132 40.37 -13.93 -0.37
N GLN A 133 40.65 -14.89 0.50
CA GLN A 133 39.59 -15.67 1.16
C GLN A 133 38.85 -14.81 2.17
N ALA A 134 39.58 -14.08 3.03
CA ALA A 134 38.96 -13.14 3.98
C ALA A 134 38.14 -12.06 3.25
N TYR A 135 38.65 -11.56 2.12
CA TYR A 135 37.93 -10.63 1.25
C TYR A 135 36.62 -11.23 0.71
N ARG A 136 36.71 -12.43 0.13
CA ARG A 136 35.56 -13.14 -0.45
C ARG A 136 34.50 -13.42 0.60
N GLU A 137 34.92 -13.82 1.79
CA GLU A 137 34.03 -14.05 2.94
C GLU A 137 33.31 -12.77 3.35
N ALA A 138 34.03 -11.64 3.43
CA ALA A 138 33.42 -10.35 3.76
C ALA A 138 32.42 -9.88 2.70
N LEU A 139 32.73 -10.01 1.41
CA LEU A 139 31.78 -9.70 0.33
C LEU A 139 30.55 -10.61 0.36
N ARG A 140 30.75 -11.92 0.57
CA ARG A 140 29.64 -12.88 0.71
C ARG A 140 28.79 -12.57 1.92
N GLN A 141 29.40 -12.13 3.02
CA GLN A 141 28.67 -11.70 4.20
C GLN A 141 27.78 -10.50 3.88
N PHE A 142 28.29 -9.47 3.20
CA PHE A 142 27.45 -8.34 2.78
C PHE A 142 26.33 -8.77 1.83
N GLN A 143 26.63 -9.62 0.86
CA GLN A 143 25.63 -10.14 -0.07
C GLN A 143 24.55 -10.95 0.66
N GLY A 144 24.94 -11.80 1.61
CA GLY A 144 24.01 -12.56 2.45
C GLY A 144 23.10 -11.64 3.26
N MET A 145 23.68 -10.65 3.96
CA MET A 145 22.88 -9.68 4.74
C MET A 145 21.93 -8.86 3.86
N LEU A 146 22.36 -8.48 2.65
CA LEU A 146 21.53 -7.75 1.68
C LEU A 146 20.42 -8.61 1.07
N GLN A 147 20.64 -9.91 0.89
CA GLN A 147 19.66 -10.86 0.33
C GLN A 147 18.67 -11.39 1.37
N GLU A 148 19.12 -11.63 2.59
CA GLU A 148 18.28 -12.08 3.72
C GLU A 148 17.45 -10.92 4.30
N GLY A 149 17.88 -9.68 4.06
CA GLY A 149 17.17 -8.48 4.49
C GLY A 149 15.87 -8.22 3.74
N GLU A 150 14.94 -7.52 4.38
CA GLU A 150 13.68 -7.06 3.75
C GLU A 150 13.89 -5.75 2.95
N PHE A 151 15.10 -5.50 2.45
CA PHE A 151 15.50 -4.27 1.79
C PHE A 151 14.75 -4.04 0.46
N ASP A 152 14.60 -5.08 -0.36
CA ASP A 152 13.85 -5.01 -1.63
C ASP A 152 12.37 -4.66 -1.38
N THR A 153 11.78 -5.28 -0.34
CA THR A 153 10.41 -4.99 0.09
C THR A 153 10.29 -3.52 0.52
N LEU A 154 11.26 -2.99 1.28
CA LEU A 154 11.29 -1.58 1.66
C LEU A 154 11.33 -0.67 0.43
N GLU A 155 12.23 -0.93 -0.53
CA GLU A 155 12.35 -0.15 -1.77
C GLU A 155 11.08 -0.18 -2.62
N SER A 156 10.30 -1.27 -2.55
CA SER A 156 9.05 -1.41 -3.29
C SER A 156 7.83 -0.81 -2.57
N GLU A 157 7.82 -0.81 -1.24
CA GLU A 157 6.69 -0.32 -0.42
C GLU A 157 6.88 1.15 0.01
N ILE A 158 8.11 1.65 0.07
CA ILE A 158 8.48 3.02 0.47
C ILE A 158 9.28 3.65 -0.67
N ASP A 159 8.96 4.90 -1.03
CA ASP A 159 9.61 5.60 -2.13
C ASP A 159 11.09 5.90 -1.80
N VAL A 160 12.00 5.03 -2.27
CA VAL A 160 13.46 5.16 -2.07
C VAL A 160 14.08 5.89 -3.27
N PRO A 161 14.98 6.87 -3.06
CA PRO A 161 15.64 7.57 -4.15
C PRO A 161 16.38 6.63 -5.10
N ALA A 162 16.15 6.80 -6.42
CA ALA A 162 16.74 5.95 -7.47
C ALA A 162 18.29 5.95 -7.53
N THR A 163 18.95 6.83 -6.78
CA THR A 163 20.41 6.97 -6.75
C THR A 163 21.11 5.79 -6.07
N MET A 164 20.46 5.13 -5.12
CA MET A 164 21.01 4.01 -4.35
C MET A 164 19.99 2.88 -4.21
N THR A 165 19.99 1.95 -5.16
CA THR A 165 19.14 0.75 -5.11
C THR A 165 19.94 -0.49 -4.74
N LEU A 166 19.30 -1.38 -3.98
CA LEU A 166 19.79 -2.70 -3.61
C LEU A 166 20.30 -3.44 -4.83
N ARG A 167 19.53 -3.41 -5.93
CA ARG A 167 19.89 -4.09 -7.17
C ARG A 167 21.22 -3.59 -7.76
N ARG A 168 21.46 -2.27 -7.71
CA ARG A 168 22.72 -1.69 -8.19
C ARG A 168 23.89 -2.07 -7.29
N LEU A 169 23.69 -2.04 -5.97
CA LEU A 169 24.71 -2.43 -4.99
C LEU A 169 25.06 -3.92 -5.10
N SER A 170 24.05 -4.79 -5.09
CA SER A 170 24.22 -6.25 -5.22
C SER A 170 24.93 -6.64 -6.52
N ARG A 171 24.62 -5.97 -7.64
CA ARG A 171 25.33 -6.19 -8.91
C ARG A 171 26.82 -5.82 -8.79
N LYS A 172 27.15 -4.67 -8.19
CA LYS A 172 28.55 -4.27 -7.99
C LYS A 172 29.31 -5.23 -7.05
N LEU A 173 28.68 -5.69 -5.98
CA LEU A 173 29.28 -6.67 -5.07
C LEU A 173 29.53 -8.00 -5.77
N GLN A 174 28.59 -8.44 -6.62
CA GLN A 174 28.74 -9.65 -7.45
C GLN A 174 29.89 -9.51 -8.45
N GLU A 175 29.98 -8.38 -9.16
CA GLU A 175 31.10 -8.08 -10.07
C GLU A 175 32.45 -8.13 -9.33
N ASN A 176 32.53 -7.56 -8.13
CA ASN A 176 33.73 -7.59 -7.30
C ASN A 176 34.09 -9.00 -6.80
N LEU A 177 33.09 -9.82 -6.49
CA LEU A 177 33.28 -11.23 -6.10
C LEU A 177 33.89 -12.05 -7.25
N GLU A 178 33.34 -11.91 -8.46
CA GLU A 178 33.81 -12.61 -9.66
C GLU A 178 35.26 -12.24 -10.03
N LEU A 179 35.64 -10.98 -9.85
CA LEU A 179 37.03 -10.53 -10.03
C LEU A 179 38.00 -11.24 -9.10
N THR A 180 37.57 -11.63 -7.90
CA THR A 180 38.42 -12.36 -6.96
C THR A 180 38.44 -13.86 -7.17
N ASP A 181 37.34 -14.46 -7.61
CA ASP A 181 37.28 -15.90 -7.86
C ASP A 181 38.30 -16.36 -8.93
N GLY A 182 38.53 -15.55 -9.97
CA GLY A 182 39.52 -15.84 -11.01
C GLY A 182 40.99 -15.69 -10.59
N ARG A 183 41.27 -15.19 -9.37
CA ARG A 183 42.63 -14.86 -8.89
C ARG A 183 43.12 -15.72 -7.72
N ILE A 184 42.22 -16.49 -7.08
CA ILE A 184 42.54 -17.30 -5.89
C ILE A 184 43.55 -18.43 -6.18
N GLU A 185 43.72 -18.85 -7.43
CA GLU A 185 44.62 -19.95 -7.81
C GLU A 185 46.09 -19.55 -8.05
N ARG A 186 46.44 -18.25 -8.01
CA ARG A 186 47.80 -17.77 -8.30
C ARG A 186 48.60 -17.48 -7.02
N GLU A 187 49.93 -17.58 -7.12
CA GLU A 187 50.85 -17.17 -6.07
C GLU A 187 50.69 -15.66 -5.80
N PHE A 188 50.33 -15.32 -4.57
CA PHE A 188 49.79 -14.01 -4.21
C PHE A 188 50.89 -12.97 -3.99
N ASP A 189 50.85 -11.86 -4.74
CA ASP A 189 51.78 -10.75 -4.62
C ASP A 189 51.18 -9.56 -3.83
N LEU A 190 52.04 -8.71 -3.27
CA LEU A 190 51.69 -7.50 -2.52
C LEU A 190 50.81 -6.53 -3.33
N TYR A 191 50.99 -6.49 -4.65
CA TYR A 191 50.15 -5.70 -5.54
C TYR A 191 48.69 -6.18 -5.57
N GLU A 192 48.47 -7.50 -5.57
CA GLU A 192 47.12 -8.07 -5.53
C GLU A 192 46.44 -7.84 -4.19
N TYR A 193 47.21 -7.86 -3.09
CA TYR A 193 46.72 -7.46 -1.77
C TYR A 193 46.17 -6.04 -1.76
N ASN A 194 46.99 -5.07 -2.18
CA ASN A 194 46.60 -3.67 -2.15
C ASN A 194 45.36 -3.42 -3.02
N THR A 195 45.29 -4.07 -4.18
CA THR A 195 44.11 -4.01 -5.06
C THR A 195 42.87 -4.57 -4.37
N ALA A 196 42.97 -5.73 -3.72
CA ALA A 196 41.83 -6.34 -3.01
C ALA A 196 41.38 -5.48 -1.81
N ALA A 197 42.32 -4.93 -1.05
CA ALA A 197 42.05 -4.02 0.06
C ALA A 197 41.34 -2.74 -0.43
N ASP A 198 41.79 -2.12 -1.51
CA ASP A 198 41.16 -0.93 -2.09
C ASP A 198 39.72 -1.20 -2.54
N ILE A 199 39.49 -2.32 -3.24
CA ILE A 199 38.13 -2.71 -3.68
C ILE A 199 37.27 -3.02 -2.45
N MET A 200 37.83 -3.60 -1.39
CA MET A 200 37.08 -3.89 -0.16
C MET A 200 36.67 -2.62 0.57
N LEU A 201 37.59 -1.66 0.69
CA LEU A 201 37.31 -0.36 1.29
C LEU A 201 36.25 0.38 0.48
N LEU A 202 36.32 0.34 -0.85
CA LEU A 202 35.29 0.93 -1.72
C LEU A 202 33.93 0.24 -1.55
N SER A 203 33.90 -1.09 -1.56
CA SER A 203 32.68 -1.88 -1.43
C SER A 203 32.05 -1.69 -0.05
N GLY A 204 32.85 -1.75 1.01
CA GLY A 204 32.43 -1.49 2.38
C GLY A 204 31.86 -0.09 2.55
N ARG A 205 32.46 0.94 1.93
CA ARG A 205 31.93 2.31 1.95
C ARG A 205 30.58 2.42 1.23
N GLN A 206 30.42 1.78 0.07
CA GLN A 206 29.14 1.76 -0.65
C GLN A 206 28.04 1.05 0.14
N VAL A 207 28.36 -0.07 0.79
CA VAL A 207 27.44 -0.79 1.68
C VAL A 207 27.08 0.06 2.90
N LEU A 208 28.05 0.74 3.50
CA LEU A 208 27.84 1.64 4.64
C LEU A 208 26.92 2.81 4.27
N GLU A 209 27.18 3.46 3.14
CA GLU A 209 26.38 4.58 2.65
C GLU A 209 24.93 4.15 2.37
N TYR A 210 24.76 3.00 1.71
CA TYR A 210 23.44 2.41 1.50
C TYR A 210 22.72 2.08 2.82
N ALA A 211 23.43 1.45 3.78
CA ALA A 211 22.85 1.11 5.08
C ALA A 211 22.34 2.37 5.81
N ARG A 212 23.13 3.45 5.82
CA ARG A 212 22.73 4.72 6.44
C ARG A 212 21.54 5.38 5.76
N GLU A 213 21.50 5.34 4.44
CA GLU A 213 20.38 5.91 3.71
C GLU A 213 19.08 5.13 3.96
N VAL A 214 19.15 3.80 3.99
CA VAL A 214 18.02 2.95 4.37
C VAL A 214 17.57 3.21 5.81
N GLN A 215 18.52 3.37 6.75
CA GLN A 215 18.18 3.73 8.14
C GLN A 215 17.42 5.05 8.17
N ARG A 216 17.93 6.09 7.49
CA ARG A 216 17.30 7.41 7.43
C ARG A 216 15.87 7.33 6.90
N ILE A 217 15.67 6.63 5.78
CA ILE A 217 14.34 6.46 5.17
C ILE A 217 13.39 5.71 6.10
N ALA A 218 13.87 4.64 6.75
CA ALA A 218 13.06 3.87 7.70
C ALA A 218 12.69 4.71 8.94
N GLU A 219 13.60 5.53 9.45
CA GLU A 219 13.35 6.44 10.57
C GLU A 219 12.36 7.54 10.20
N ASP A 220 12.56 8.19 9.06
CA ASP A 220 11.66 9.22 8.53
C ASP A 220 10.24 8.66 8.37
N HIS A 221 10.09 7.47 7.78
CA HIS A 221 8.78 6.82 7.65
C HIS A 221 8.15 6.47 9.01
N LEU A 222 8.94 6.05 9.99
CA LEU A 222 8.44 5.78 11.34
C LEU A 222 7.97 7.06 12.05
N LEU A 223 8.61 8.20 11.79
CA LEU A 223 8.19 9.51 12.27
C LEU A 223 6.88 9.95 11.61
N GLU A 224 6.76 9.83 10.28
CA GLU A 224 5.52 10.14 9.55
C GLU A 224 4.32 9.33 10.08
N ILE A 225 4.51 8.02 10.31
CA ILE A 225 3.46 7.17 10.89
C ILE A 225 3.06 7.65 12.29
N LYS A 226 4.02 8.10 13.09
CA LYS A 226 3.78 8.61 14.45
C LYS A 226 2.99 9.91 14.41
N ASP A 227 3.23 10.77 13.44
CA ASP A 227 2.51 12.04 13.27
C ASP A 227 1.07 11.83 12.79
N ILE A 228 0.81 10.82 11.96
CA ILE A 228 -0.54 10.45 11.51
C ILE A 228 -1.37 9.81 12.63
N PHE A 229 -0.71 9.03 13.50
CA PHE A 229 -1.35 8.37 14.65
C PHE A 229 -0.61 8.65 15.95
N PRO A 230 -0.73 9.89 16.48
CA PRO A 230 -0.31 10.16 17.84
C PRO A 230 -1.14 9.24 18.76
N HIS A 231 -0.44 8.51 19.62
CA HIS A 231 -1.03 7.56 20.55
C HIS A 231 -2.20 8.15 21.36
#